data_AF-A0A816W629-F1
#
_entry.id   AF-A0A816W629-F1
#
_cell.length_a   1.000
_cell.length_b   1.000
_cell.length_c   1.000
_cell.angle_alpha   90.00
_cell.angle_beta   90.00
_cell.angle_gamma   90.00
#
_symmetry.space_group_name_H-M   'P 1'
#
loop_
_entity.id
_entity.type
_entity.pdbx_description
1 polymer ?
#
loop_
_entity_poly.entity_id
_entity_poly.type
_entity_poly.pdbx_seq_one_letter_code
_entity_poly.pdbx_strand_id
1 'polypeptide(L)'
;MDGNGVWHPRRAGIASHFGVLSGIPCFGVSKNVLHCDGVTRENLEELLAEKAPGEGQYIEVTGDSGSVLGLAYNVTGFVKNAVYISAGHKITLRTACDIFKSVTKYRNCEPIRQADLLSREMVAKIA
;
A
#
# COMPACT_ATOMS: atom_id res chain seq x y z
N MET A 1 -3.05 -6.89 2.60
CA MET A 1 -1.81 -7.71 2.55
C MET A 1 -0.62 -6.78 2.75
N ASP A 2 0.40 -7.17 3.53
CA ASP A 2 1.67 -6.43 3.59
C ASP A 2 2.47 -6.71 2.31
N GLY A 3 2.48 -5.75 1.38
CA GLY A 3 2.99 -5.91 0.02
C GLY A 3 2.05 -5.31 -1.03
N ASN A 4 2.43 -5.41 -2.31
CA ASN A 4 1.70 -4.77 -3.40
C ASN A 4 0.66 -5.67 -4.08
N GLY A 5 -0.31 -5.05 -4.76
CA GLY A 5 -1.23 -5.67 -5.71
C GLY A 5 -0.86 -5.34 -7.16
N VAL A 6 -1.70 -4.59 -7.86
CA VAL A 6 -1.47 -4.19 -9.27
C VAL A 6 -0.30 -3.22 -9.45
N TRP A 7 0.14 -2.56 -8.37
CA TRP A 7 1.40 -1.79 -8.34
C TRP A 7 2.58 -2.76 -8.31
N HIS A 8 2.87 -3.34 -9.47
CA HIS A 8 3.91 -4.34 -9.67
C HIS A 8 4.35 -4.33 -11.14
N PRO A 9 5.63 -4.61 -11.48
CA PRO A 9 6.10 -4.64 -12.88
C PRO A 9 5.26 -5.51 -13.82
N ARG A 10 4.64 -6.55 -13.28
CA ARG A 10 3.77 -7.49 -14.01
C ARG A 10 2.28 -7.38 -13.66
N ARG A 11 1.86 -6.30 -12.98
CA ARG A 11 0.49 -6.09 -12.47
C ARG A 11 -0.06 -7.22 -11.57
N ALA A 12 0.84 -7.99 -10.96
CA ALA A 12 0.53 -9.23 -10.24
C ALA A 12 1.37 -9.36 -8.96
N GLY A 13 1.30 -8.38 -8.07
CA GLY A 13 1.90 -8.45 -6.74
C GLY A 13 1.22 -9.48 -5.83
N ILE A 14 1.78 -9.70 -4.63
CA ILE A 14 1.31 -10.73 -3.69
C ILE A 14 -0.18 -10.60 -3.35
N ALA A 15 -0.70 -9.36 -3.23
CA ALA A 15 -2.11 -9.14 -2.92
C ALA A 15 -3.04 -9.55 -4.07
N SER A 16 -2.61 -9.32 -5.32
CA SER A 16 -3.33 -9.78 -6.51
C SER A 16 -3.23 -11.29 -6.67
N HIS A 17 -2.03 -11.85 -6.55
CA HIS A 17 -1.78 -13.28 -6.68
C HIS A 17 -2.59 -14.09 -5.66
N PHE A 18 -2.46 -13.76 -4.37
CA PHE A 18 -3.20 -14.45 -3.32
C PHE A 18 -4.71 -14.28 -3.50
N GLY A 19 -5.18 -13.08 -3.85
CA GLY A 19 -6.60 -12.83 -4.07
C GLY A 19 -7.19 -13.66 -5.21
N VAL A 20 -6.45 -13.81 -6.32
CA VAL A 20 -6.87 -14.66 -7.45
C VAL A 20 -6.96 -16.13 -7.04
N LEU A 21 -5.95 -16.66 -6.36
CA LEU A 21 -5.93 -18.07 -5.95
C LEU A 21 -6.98 -18.40 -4.88
N SER A 22 -7.19 -17.50 -3.92
CA SER A 22 -8.15 -17.69 -2.83
C SER A 22 -9.60 -17.32 -3.21
N GLY A 23 -9.78 -16.52 -4.26
CA GLY A 23 -11.07 -15.94 -4.64
C GLY A 23 -11.55 -14.81 -3.72
N ILE A 24 -10.75 -14.41 -2.72
CA ILE A 24 -11.08 -13.42 -1.69
C ILE A 24 -10.70 -12.01 -2.16
N PRO A 25 -11.55 -10.98 -1.96
CA PRO A 25 -11.19 -9.59 -2.21
C PRO A 25 -9.93 -9.17 -1.43
N CYS A 26 -8.93 -8.63 -2.14
CA CYS A 26 -7.63 -8.32 -1.54
C CYS A 26 -7.10 -6.98 -2.06
N PHE A 27 -6.41 -6.23 -1.20
CA PHE A 27 -5.61 -5.08 -1.58
C PHE A 27 -4.25 -5.11 -0.88
N GLY A 28 -3.27 -4.48 -1.50
CA GLY A 28 -1.90 -4.36 -1.02
C GLY A 28 -1.68 -3.04 -0.29
N VAL A 29 -0.89 -3.10 0.79
CA VAL A 29 -0.36 -1.93 1.50
C VAL A 29 1.13 -2.16 1.67
N SER A 30 1.95 -1.27 1.12
CA SER A 30 3.41 -1.31 1.23
C SER A 30 3.94 -0.10 1.99
N LYS A 31 5.02 -0.29 2.76
CA LYS A 31 5.73 0.78 3.49
C LYS A 31 6.80 1.46 2.64
N ASN A 32 7.22 0.79 1.57
CA ASN A 32 8.26 1.24 0.64
C ASN A 32 7.70 1.30 -0.77
N VAL A 33 8.16 2.27 -1.56
CA VAL A 33 7.81 2.36 -2.98
C VAL A 33 8.40 1.17 -3.72
N LEU A 34 7.58 0.52 -4.54
CA LEU A 34 8.08 -0.40 -5.55
C LEU A 34 8.39 0.40 -6.81
N HIS A 35 9.66 0.49 -7.16
CA HIS A 35 10.12 1.26 -8.32
C HIS A 35 9.71 0.52 -9.59
N CYS A 36 8.66 0.98 -10.25
CA CYS A 36 8.19 0.43 -11.52
C CYS A 36 7.36 1.46 -12.27
N ASP A 37 7.33 1.34 -13.59
CA ASP A 37 6.49 2.19 -14.46
C ASP A 37 6.77 3.69 -14.26
N GLY A 38 8.07 4.06 -14.19
CA GLY A 38 8.53 5.44 -14.00
C GLY A 38 8.46 5.99 -12.58
N VAL A 39 7.79 5.27 -11.67
CA VAL A 39 7.59 5.74 -10.31
C VAL A 39 8.79 5.38 -9.43
N THR A 40 9.35 6.38 -8.75
CA THR A 40 10.45 6.23 -7.79
C THR A 40 10.03 6.75 -6.43
N ARG A 41 10.88 6.55 -5.42
CA ARG A 41 10.65 7.11 -4.10
C ARG A 41 10.72 8.65 -4.12
N GLU A 42 11.72 9.18 -4.79
CA GLU A 42 12.06 10.60 -4.79
C GLU A 42 10.92 11.40 -5.44
N ASN A 43 10.48 11.00 -6.63
CA ASN A 43 9.40 11.71 -7.32
C ASN A 43 8.05 11.63 -6.59
N LEU A 44 7.77 10.53 -5.88
CA LEU A 44 6.58 10.39 -5.07
C LEU A 44 6.63 11.23 -3.79
N GLU A 45 7.77 11.27 -3.12
CA GLU A 45 7.94 12.10 -1.92
C GLU A 45 7.77 13.58 -2.29
N GLU A 46 8.37 14.04 -3.39
CA GLU A 46 8.18 15.41 -3.89
C GLU A 46 6.71 15.70 -4.23
N LEU A 47 6.07 14.82 -5.01
CA LEU A 47 4.67 14.99 -5.42
C LEU A 47 3.70 14.98 -4.23
N LEU A 48 3.96 14.13 -3.23
CA LEU A 48 3.15 14.07 -2.02
C LEU A 48 3.36 15.31 -1.15
N ALA A 49 4.60 15.82 -1.04
CA ALA A 49 4.89 17.06 -0.32
C ALA A 49 4.20 18.28 -0.97
N GLU A 50 4.07 18.30 -2.30
CA GLU A 50 3.38 19.36 -3.02
C GLU A 50 1.84 19.27 -2.87
N LYS A 51 1.27 18.08 -3.11
CA LYS A 51 -0.19 17.94 -3.28
C LYS A 51 -0.94 17.42 -2.05
N ALA A 52 -0.27 16.70 -1.17
CA ALA A 52 -0.88 16.04 -0.01
C ALA A 52 0.06 16.00 1.22
N PRO A 53 0.59 17.15 1.67
CA PRO A 53 1.56 17.19 2.77
C PRO A 53 0.96 16.85 4.14
N GLY A 54 -0.36 16.96 4.29
CA GLY A 54 -1.07 16.79 5.55
C GLY A 54 -1.36 15.33 5.91
N GLU A 55 -1.57 15.10 7.20
CA GLU A 55 -2.04 13.82 7.72
C GLU A 55 -3.39 13.44 7.11
N GLY A 56 -3.54 12.18 6.69
CA GLY A 56 -4.75 11.66 6.08
C GLY A 56 -4.94 12.03 4.61
N GLN A 57 -4.06 12.85 4.04
CA GLN A 57 -4.11 13.21 2.62
C GLN A 57 -3.43 12.13 1.77
N TYR A 58 -3.87 12.01 0.52
CA TYR A 58 -3.31 11.05 -0.43
C TYR A 58 -3.42 11.58 -1.85
N ILE A 59 -2.59 11.02 -2.72
CA ILE A 59 -2.63 11.24 -4.16
C ILE A 59 -2.82 9.91 -4.87
N GLU A 60 -3.48 9.96 -6.03
CA GLU A 60 -3.44 8.86 -6.98
C GLU A 60 -2.12 8.86 -7.74
N VAL A 61 -1.53 7.67 -7.91
CA VAL A 61 -0.24 7.47 -8.53
C VAL A 61 -0.44 6.80 -9.88
N THR A 62 -0.08 7.52 -10.93
CA THR A 62 -0.12 7.06 -12.32
C THR A 62 1.31 6.87 -12.80
N GLY A 63 1.61 5.71 -13.39
CA GLY A 63 2.91 5.44 -13.98
C GLY A 63 3.05 6.03 -15.38
N ASP A 64 4.26 5.93 -15.95
CA ASP A 64 4.59 6.43 -17.30
C ASP A 64 3.69 5.83 -18.39
N SER A 65 3.21 4.60 -18.19
CA SER A 65 2.27 3.96 -19.11
C SER A 65 0.85 4.58 -19.09
N GLY A 66 0.60 5.61 -18.28
CA GLY A 66 -0.72 6.20 -18.06
C GLY A 66 -1.66 5.34 -17.21
N SER A 67 -1.17 4.23 -16.66
CA SER A 67 -1.95 3.32 -15.82
C SER A 67 -1.91 3.75 -14.35
N VAL A 68 -3.06 3.73 -13.69
CA VAL A 68 -3.16 3.97 -12.26
C VAL A 68 -2.57 2.78 -11.50
N LEU A 69 -1.51 3.02 -10.73
CA LEU A 69 -0.83 2.01 -9.92
C LEU A 69 -1.52 1.81 -8.58
N GLY A 70 -1.93 2.92 -7.96
CA GLY A 70 -2.41 2.93 -6.59
C GLY A 70 -2.45 4.33 -6.00
N LEU A 71 -2.39 4.41 -4.68
CA LEU A 71 -2.38 5.67 -3.92
C LEU A 71 -1.10 5.76 -3.08
N ALA A 72 -0.54 6.96 -2.97
CA ALA A 72 0.42 7.30 -1.92
C ALA A 72 -0.33 8.04 -0.81
N TYR A 73 -0.33 7.47 0.39
CA TYR A 73 -1.14 7.93 1.52
C TYR A 73 -0.24 8.43 2.66
N ASN A 74 -0.39 9.70 3.06
CA ASN A 74 0.33 10.30 4.16
C ASN A 74 -0.38 9.99 5.50
N VAL A 75 -0.02 8.88 6.13
CA VAL A 75 -0.72 8.41 7.33
C VAL A 75 -0.41 9.25 8.57
N THR A 76 0.82 9.75 8.70
CA THR A 76 1.32 10.34 9.96
C THR A 76 1.61 11.84 9.85
N GLY A 77 1.26 12.48 8.74
CA GLY A 77 1.67 13.87 8.43
C GLY A 77 3.14 14.02 8.03
N PHE A 78 3.90 12.92 7.92
CA PHE A 78 5.28 12.92 7.48
C PHE A 78 5.38 12.18 6.15
N VAL A 79 5.65 12.91 5.07
CA VAL A 79 5.73 12.39 3.69
C VAL A 79 6.62 11.15 3.57
N LYS A 80 7.79 11.15 4.24
CA LYS A 80 8.74 10.01 4.23
C LYS A 80 8.18 8.72 4.84
N ASN A 81 7.10 8.82 5.61
CA ASN A 81 6.41 7.71 6.24
C ASN A 81 5.13 7.30 5.51
N ALA A 82 4.89 7.82 4.30
CA ALA A 82 3.76 7.43 3.48
C ALA A 82 3.70 5.91 3.28
N VAL A 83 2.48 5.45 3.02
CA VAL A 83 2.22 4.06 2.63
C VAL A 83 1.57 4.04 1.26
N TYR A 84 1.78 2.94 0.56
CA TYR A 84 1.37 2.79 -0.84
C TYR A 84 0.29 1.72 -0.93
N ILE A 85 -0.90 2.14 -1.35
CA ILE A 85 -2.09 1.29 -1.40
C ILE A 85 -2.34 0.93 -2.85
N SER A 86 -2.51 -0.36 -3.16
CA SER A 86 -2.85 -0.80 -4.52
C SER A 86 -3.95 -1.85 -4.50
N ALA A 87 -4.82 -1.81 -5.51
CA ALA A 87 -5.86 -2.83 -5.67
C ALA A 87 -5.20 -4.21 -5.88
N GLY A 88 -5.79 -5.27 -5.31
CA GLY A 88 -5.29 -6.64 -5.47
C GLY A 88 -6.21 -7.45 -6.37
N HIS A 89 -7.32 -7.92 -5.83
CA HIS A 89 -8.32 -8.76 -6.49
C HIS A 89 -9.73 -8.37 -6.04
N LYS A 90 -10.71 -8.36 -6.97
CA LYS A 90 -12.14 -8.11 -6.70
C LYS A 90 -12.43 -6.87 -5.83
N ILE A 91 -11.59 -5.84 -5.91
CA ILE A 91 -11.76 -4.59 -5.17
C ILE A 91 -11.28 -3.42 -6.01
N THR A 92 -12.00 -2.30 -5.93
CA THR A 92 -11.57 -1.05 -6.56
C THR A 92 -10.53 -0.35 -5.68
N LEU A 93 -9.69 0.50 -6.28
CA LEU A 93 -8.71 1.28 -5.52
C LEU A 93 -9.38 2.21 -4.48
N ARG A 94 -10.51 2.81 -4.84
CA ARG A 94 -11.30 3.66 -3.93
C ARG A 94 -11.79 2.87 -2.72
N THR A 95 -12.43 1.72 -2.93
CA THR A 95 -12.90 0.86 -1.83
C THR A 95 -11.75 0.37 -0.96
N ALA A 96 -10.60 0.03 -1.56
CA ALA A 96 -9.40 -0.34 -0.80
C ALA A 96 -8.92 0.80 0.10
N CYS A 97 -8.94 2.05 -0.38
CA CYS A 97 -8.61 3.24 0.39
C CYS A 97 -9.58 3.48 1.55
N ASP A 98 -10.89 3.36 1.30
CA ASP A 98 -11.92 3.56 2.32
C ASP A 98 -11.80 2.52 3.45
N ILE A 99 -11.55 1.26 3.11
CA ILE A 99 -11.26 0.20 4.09
C ILE A 99 -9.95 0.49 4.82
N PHE A 100 -8.89 0.88 4.11
CA PHE A 100 -7.61 1.22 4.73
C PHE A 100 -7.79 2.31 5.79
N LYS A 101 -8.50 3.40 5.47
CA LYS A 101 -8.80 4.49 6.41
C LYS A 101 -9.53 4.01 7.66
N SER A 102 -10.53 3.14 7.51
CA SER A 102 -11.34 2.68 8.64
C SER A 102 -10.59 1.77 9.62
N VAL A 103 -9.48 1.16 9.18
CA VAL A 103 -8.68 0.22 9.99
C VAL A 103 -7.28 0.73 10.34
N THR A 104 -6.98 1.99 10.07
CA THR A 104 -5.64 2.57 10.27
C THR A 104 -5.63 3.58 11.40
N LYS A 105 -4.85 3.26 12.46
CA LYS A 105 -4.59 4.16 13.60
C LYS A 105 -3.15 4.66 13.66
N TYR A 106 -2.23 3.89 13.05
CA TYR A 106 -0.79 4.15 13.01
C TYR A 106 -0.31 3.99 11.56
N ARG A 107 0.97 4.26 11.28
CA ARG A 107 1.56 4.08 9.93
C ARG A 107 1.20 2.72 9.30
N ASN A 108 1.31 1.63 10.09
CA ASN A 108 0.85 0.32 9.66
C ASN A 108 -0.59 0.13 10.12
N CYS A 109 -1.48 -0.20 9.17
CA CYS A 109 -2.88 -0.47 9.50
C CYS A 109 -3.01 -1.66 10.47
N GLU A 110 -4.04 -1.65 11.31
CA GLU A 110 -4.16 -2.58 12.43
C GLU A 110 -4.07 -4.05 12.02
N PRO A 111 -4.73 -4.53 10.95
CA PRO A 111 -4.63 -5.94 10.55
C PRO A 111 -3.20 -6.37 10.20
N ILE A 112 -2.45 -5.53 9.48
CA ILE A 112 -1.06 -5.81 9.11
C ILE A 112 -0.16 -5.73 10.34
N ARG A 113 -0.38 -4.73 11.20
CA ARG A 113 0.39 -4.55 12.43
C ARG A 113 0.24 -5.75 13.37
N GLN A 114 -0.99 -6.25 13.56
CA GLN A 114 -1.24 -7.45 14.39
C GLN A 114 -0.58 -8.69 13.81
N ALA A 115 -0.67 -8.90 12.49
CA ALA A 115 -0.01 -10.03 11.83
C ALA A 115 1.53 -10.00 11.99
N ASP A 116 2.15 -8.82 11.82
CA ASP A 116 3.59 -8.64 12.01
C ASP A 116 4.00 -8.93 13.47
N LEU A 117 3.26 -8.41 14.46
CA LEU A 117 3.53 -8.67 15.87
C LEU A 117 3.43 -10.15 16.24
N LEU A 118 2.34 -10.81 15.82
CA LEU A 118 2.13 -12.24 16.08
C LEU A 118 3.21 -13.11 15.42
N SER A 119 3.59 -12.79 14.18
CA SER A 119 4.65 -13.54 13.48
C SER A 119 6.00 -13.41 14.18
N ARG A 120 6.35 -12.21 14.66
CA ARG A 120 7.59 -11.97 15.42
C ARG A 120 7.60 -12.70 16.76
N GLU A 121 6.46 -12.71 17.45
CA GLU A 121 6.31 -13.45 18.71
C GLU A 121 6.51 -14.96 18.48
N MET A 122 5.95 -15.52 17.41
CA MET A 122 6.14 -16.94 17.06
C MET A 122 7.59 -17.26 16.74
N VAL A 123 8.27 -16.42 15.96
CA VAL A 123 9.70 -16.60 15.65
C VAL A 123 10.55 -16.54 16.92
N ALA A 124 10.25 -15.63 17.85
CA ALA A 124 10.98 -15.52 19.12
C ALA A 124 10.80 -16.73 20.05
N LYS A 125 9.71 -17.49 19.93
CA LYS A 125 9.46 -18.71 20.72
C LYS A 125 10.22 -19.94 20.21
N ILE A 126 10.64 -19.92 18.95
CA ILE A 126 11.34 -21.04 18.29
C ILE A 126 12.85 -20.79 18.10
N ALA A 127 13.32 -19.59 18.45
CA ALA A 127 14.73 -19.21 18.48
C ALA A 127 15.34 -19.48 19.86
#